data_AF-A0A7Y3P462-F1
#
_entry.id   AF-A0A7Y3P462-F1
#
_cell.length_a   1.000
_cell.length_b   1.000
_cell.length_c   1.000
_cell.angle_alpha   90.00
_cell.angle_beta   90.00
_cell.angle_gamma   90.00
#
_symmetry.space_group_name_H-M   'P 1'
#
loop_
_entity.id
_entity.type
_entity.pdbx_description
1 polymer ?
#
loop_
_entity_poly.entity_id
_entity_poly.type
_entity_poly.pdbx_seq_one_letter_code
_entity_poly.pdbx_strand_id
1 'polypeptide(L)'
;MKATWEPHERHGKLTARSDLPTSVYAFPAKRKEPMTDASHVRSAVARFNQIEGVSDTEREVAFENIKKAATHYGVTLSEHSWKELV
;
A
#
# COMPACT_ATOMS: atom_id res chain seq x y z
N MET A 1 -14.54 -0.29 0.90
CA MET A 1 -14.23 -1.34 -0.10
C MET A 1 -13.46 -2.51 0.53
N LYS A 2 -13.23 -3.63 -0.17
CA LYS A 2 -12.39 -4.74 0.34
C LYS A 2 -10.92 -4.56 -0.08
N ALA A 3 -9.99 -4.71 0.85
CA ALA A 3 -8.56 -4.70 0.58
C ALA A 3 -8.15 -5.85 -0.37
N THR A 4 -7.35 -5.53 -1.38
CA THR A 4 -6.74 -6.44 -2.35
C THR A 4 -5.29 -6.76 -2.04
N TRP A 5 -4.70 -6.10 -1.04
CA TRP A 5 -3.31 -6.28 -0.68
C TRP A 5 -3.04 -7.67 -0.10
N GLU A 6 -1.90 -8.28 -0.45
CA GLU A 6 -1.42 -9.53 0.12
C GLU A 6 0.09 -9.48 0.39
N PRO A 7 0.57 -10.08 1.50
CA PRO A 7 1.99 -10.12 1.78
C PRO A 7 2.72 -10.94 0.71
N HIS A 8 3.92 -10.49 0.34
CA HIS A 8 4.78 -11.19 -0.60
C HIS A 8 6.17 -11.39 0.02
N GLU A 9 6.29 -12.45 0.81
CA GLU A 9 7.51 -12.81 1.51
C GLU A 9 8.29 -13.81 0.64
N ARG A 10 9.21 -13.31 -0.19
CA ARG A 10 10.18 -14.15 -0.91
C ARG A 10 11.47 -14.20 -0.10
N HIS A 11 11.73 -15.33 0.55
CA HIS A 11 13.01 -15.60 1.19
C HIS A 11 14.03 -16.04 0.13
N GLY A 12 15.08 -15.23 -0.04
CA GLY A 12 16.23 -15.57 -0.90
C GLY A 12 16.11 -15.07 -2.32
N LYS A 13 17.08 -14.23 -2.72
CA LYS A 13 17.33 -13.59 -4.02
C LYS A 13 16.66 -12.21 -4.19
N LEU A 14 17.50 -11.19 -4.42
CA LEU A 14 17.09 -9.85 -4.81
C LEU A 14 16.40 -9.93 -6.18
N THR A 15 15.08 -9.78 -6.22
CA THR A 15 14.29 -9.68 -7.47
C THR A 15 14.12 -8.22 -7.86
N ALA A 16 13.98 -7.94 -9.15
CA ALA A 16 13.67 -6.58 -9.60
C ALA A 16 12.24 -6.21 -9.15
N ARG A 17 11.98 -4.91 -8.93
CA ARG A 17 10.64 -4.40 -8.59
C ARG A 17 9.57 -4.79 -9.64
N SER A 18 9.99 -5.07 -10.87
CA SER A 18 9.19 -5.57 -11.99
C SER A 18 8.46 -6.88 -11.66
N ASP A 19 9.05 -7.73 -10.83
CA ASP A 19 8.59 -9.10 -10.55
C ASP A 19 7.54 -9.18 -9.43
N LEU A 20 7.27 -8.06 -8.75
CA LEU A 20 6.31 -8.02 -7.66
C LEU A 20 4.87 -8.21 -8.17
N PRO A 21 4.05 -9.07 -7.54
CA PRO A 21 2.64 -9.21 -7.89
C PRO A 21 1.88 -7.91 -7.60
N THR A 22 0.81 -7.64 -8.34
CA THR A 22 0.02 -6.41 -8.18
C THR A 22 -0.60 -6.26 -6.79
N SER A 23 -0.78 -7.37 -6.06
CA SER A 23 -1.29 -7.39 -4.69
C SER A 23 -0.34 -6.77 -3.66
N VAL A 24 0.93 -6.49 -3.97
CA VAL A 24 1.80 -5.83 -2.98
C VAL A 24 1.63 -4.31 -2.94
N TYR A 25 0.93 -3.72 -3.91
CA TYR A 25 0.88 -2.28 -4.08
C TYR A 25 -0.33 -1.67 -3.37
N ALA A 26 -0.18 -0.47 -2.81
CA ALA A 26 -1.32 0.29 -2.30
C ALA A 26 -2.27 0.63 -3.46
N PHE A 27 -1.75 1.00 -4.63
CA PHE A 27 -2.53 1.22 -5.85
C PHE A 27 -2.23 0.13 -6.90
N PRO A 28 -2.88 -1.05 -6.85
CA PRO A 28 -2.56 -2.19 -7.73
C PRO A 28 -2.61 -1.87 -9.22
N ALA A 29 -3.66 -1.19 -9.68
CA ALA A 29 -3.84 -0.86 -11.10
C ALA A 29 -2.76 0.08 -11.64
N LYS A 30 -2.17 0.92 -10.78
CA LYS A 30 -1.10 1.86 -11.14
C LYS A 30 0.29 1.36 -10.76
N ARG A 31 0.38 0.22 -10.05
CA ARG A 31 1.61 -0.30 -9.44
C ARG A 31 2.40 0.76 -8.66
N LYS A 32 1.70 1.63 -7.90
CA LYS A 32 2.30 2.67 -7.05
C LYS A 32 2.32 2.22 -5.58
N GLU A 33 3.34 2.66 -4.84
CA GLU A 33 3.54 2.37 -3.41
C GLU A 33 3.53 0.86 -3.09
N PRO A 34 4.59 0.09 -3.46
CA PRO A 34 4.74 -1.29 -3.02
C PRO A 34 4.93 -1.33 -1.49
N MET A 35 4.22 -2.23 -0.82
CA MET A 35 4.23 -2.39 0.64
C MET A 35 4.73 -3.80 1.02
N THR A 36 6.05 -3.99 0.96
CA THR A 36 6.71 -5.27 1.29
C THR A 36 7.33 -5.32 2.69
N ASP A 37 7.24 -4.23 3.45
CA ASP A 37 7.68 -4.15 4.85
C ASP A 37 7.03 -2.96 5.57
N ALA A 38 7.27 -2.85 6.88
CA ALA A 38 6.74 -1.77 7.72
C ALA A 38 7.19 -0.36 7.29
N SER A 39 8.41 -0.21 6.76
CA SER A 39 8.93 1.08 6.31
C SER A 39 8.25 1.54 5.03
N HIS A 40 7.93 0.61 4.13
CA HIS A 40 7.09 0.90 2.98
C HIS A 40 5.68 1.33 3.38
N VAL A 41 5.05 0.66 4.35
CA VAL A 41 3.71 1.07 4.83
C VAL A 41 3.73 2.50 5.36
N ARG A 42 4.68 2.84 6.23
CA ARG A 42 4.82 4.22 6.75
C ARG A 42 5.07 5.23 5.63
N SER A 43 5.90 4.88 4.65
CA SER A 43 6.16 5.73 3.48
C SER A 43 4.90 5.95 2.64
N ALA A 44 4.10 4.91 2.43
CA ALA A 44 2.87 4.98 1.64
C ALA A 44 1.84 5.91 2.28
N VAL A 45 1.72 5.90 3.61
CA VAL A 45 0.88 6.84 4.38
C VAL A 45 1.42 8.27 4.23
N ALA A 46 2.71 8.47 4.50
CA ALA A 46 3.34 9.79 4.49
C ALA A 46 3.32 10.48 3.11
N ARG A 47 3.24 9.72 2.03
CA ARG A 47 3.24 10.23 0.64
C ARG A 47 1.88 10.13 -0.05
N PHE A 48 0.82 9.75 0.68
CA PHE A 48 -0.47 9.43 0.08
C PHE A 48 -1.08 10.58 -0.74
N ASN A 49 -0.98 11.83 -0.25
CA ASN A 49 -1.45 13.02 -0.98
C ASN A 49 -0.62 13.37 -2.23
N GLN A 50 0.65 12.95 -2.29
CA GLN A 50 1.53 13.19 -3.43
C GLN A 50 1.22 12.27 -4.62
N ILE A 51 0.37 11.25 -4.43
CA ILE A 51 -0.02 10.33 -5.49
C ILE A 51 -1.08 10.98 -6.38
N GLU A 52 -0.66 11.39 -7.57
CA GLU A 52 -1.52 11.96 -8.61
C GLU A 52 -2.01 10.90 -9.62
N GLY A 53 -3.01 11.27 -10.42
CA GLY A 53 -3.55 10.42 -11.49
C GLY A 53 -4.30 9.19 -10.98
N VAL A 54 -4.94 9.32 -9.81
CA VAL A 54 -5.77 8.30 -9.17
C VAL A 54 -7.14 8.88 -8.83
N SER A 55 -8.17 8.07 -8.96
CA SER A 55 -9.55 8.38 -8.56
C SER A 55 -9.75 8.21 -7.06
N ASP A 56 -10.83 8.79 -6.52
CA ASP A 56 -11.23 8.62 -5.12
C ASP A 56 -11.48 7.15 -4.76
N THR A 57 -12.06 6.38 -5.70
CA THR A 57 -12.22 4.92 -5.57
C THR A 57 -10.87 4.24 -5.42
N GLU A 58 -9.87 4.62 -6.22
CA GLU A 58 -8.52 4.07 -6.09
C GLU A 58 -7.85 4.49 -4.77
N ARG A 59 -8.10 5.70 -4.27
CA ARG A 59 -7.64 6.16 -2.95
C ARG A 59 -8.27 5.34 -1.83
N GLU A 60 -9.57 5.07 -1.91
CA GLU A 60 -10.25 4.24 -0.93
C GLU A 60 -9.69 2.81 -0.92
N VAL A 61 -9.52 2.18 -2.08
CA VAL A 61 -8.85 0.86 -2.17
C VAL A 61 -7.43 0.90 -1.60
N ALA A 62 -6.67 1.96 -1.90
CA ALA A 62 -5.31 2.09 -1.43
C ALA A 62 -5.21 2.21 0.09
N PHE A 63 -6.12 2.94 0.70
CA PHE A 63 -6.16 3.05 2.15
C PHE A 63 -6.59 1.75 2.83
N GLU A 64 -7.53 0.99 2.26
CA GLU A 64 -7.84 -0.36 2.74
C GLU A 64 -6.64 -1.31 2.64
N ASN A 65 -5.87 -1.21 1.55
CA ASN A 65 -4.63 -1.96 1.36
C ASN A 65 -3.57 -1.58 2.40
N ILE A 66 -3.38 -0.28 2.65
CA ILE A 66 -2.46 0.25 3.66
C ILE A 66 -2.86 -0.25 5.05
N LYS A 67 -4.14 -0.21 5.44
CA LYS A 67 -4.63 -0.75 6.73
C LYS A 67 -4.34 -2.23 6.89
N LYS A 68 -4.56 -3.03 5.84
CA LYS A 68 -4.28 -4.47 5.86
C LYS A 68 -2.77 -4.74 6.00
N ALA A 69 -1.94 -4.03 5.25
CA ALA A 69 -0.49 -4.13 5.33
C ALA A 69 0.06 -3.67 6.69
N ALA A 70 -0.49 -2.58 7.23
CA ALA A 70 -0.13 -2.05 8.54
C ALA A 70 -0.41 -3.06 9.65
N THR A 71 -1.58 -3.72 9.59
CA THR A 71 -1.92 -4.81 10.53
C THR A 71 -0.92 -5.96 10.43
N HIS A 72 -0.56 -6.38 9.21
CA HIS A 72 0.41 -7.47 8.98
C HIS A 72 1.81 -7.14 9.50
N TYR A 73 2.30 -5.93 9.25
CA TYR A 73 3.65 -5.51 9.64
C TYR A 73 3.73 -4.83 11.02
N GLY A 74 2.64 -4.79 11.79
CA GLY A 74 2.61 -4.19 13.12
C GLY A 74 2.80 -2.66 13.14
N VAL A 75 2.33 -1.97 12.10
CA VAL A 75 2.31 -0.50 12.03
C VAL A 75 0.97 0.01 12.55
N THR A 76 0.99 0.90 13.54
CA THR A 76 -0.21 1.60 14.01
C THR A 76 -0.53 2.77 13.09
N LEU A 77 -1.78 2.84 12.62
CA LEU A 77 -2.32 3.99 11.89
C LEU A 77 -3.25 4.78 12.80
N SER A 78 -3.10 6.10 12.81
CA SER A 78 -4.02 7.01 13.51
C SER A 78 -5.26 7.30 12.69
N GLU A 79 -5.15 7.23 11.37
CA GLU A 79 -6.17 7.68 10.43
C GLU A 79 -7.24 6.61 10.23
N HIS A 80 -8.49 7.06 10.07
CA HIS A 80 -9.62 6.17 9.85
C HIS A 80 -10.11 6.18 8.40
N SER A 81 -9.71 7.19 7.62
CA SER A 81 -10.09 7.37 6.22
C SER A 81 -8.93 7.93 5.38
N TRP A 82 -8.89 7.59 4.10
CA TRP A 82 -7.97 8.20 3.13
C TRP A 82 -8.14 9.71 3.03
N LYS A 83 -9.33 10.23 3.37
CA LYS A 83 -9.63 11.67 3.37
C LYS A 83 -8.85 12.45 4.42
N GLU A 84 -8.34 11.78 5.45
CA GLU A 84 -7.48 12.39 6.48
C GLU A 84 -6.02 12.49 6.01
N LEU A 85 -5.67 11.83 4.91
CA LEU A 85 -4.34 11.81 4.33
C LEU A 85 -4.17 12.76 3.15
N VAL A 86 -5.20 13.52 2.76
CA VAL A 86 -5.22 14.41 1.59
C VAL A 86 -5.54 15.85 1.95
#